data_AF-A0A0D0A8A3-F1
#
_entry.id   AF-A0A0D0A8A3-F1
#
_cell.length_a   1.000
_cell.length_b   1.000
_cell.length_c   1.000
_cell.angle_alpha   90.00
_cell.angle_beta   90.00
_cell.angle_gamma   90.00
#
_symmetry.space_group_name_H-M   'P 1'
#
loop_
_entity.id
_entity.type
_entity.pdbx_description
1 polymer ?
#
loop_
_entity_poly.entity_id
_entity_poly.type
_entity_poly.pdbx_seq_one_letter_code
_entity_poly.pdbx_strand_id
1 'polypeptide(L)'
;MYQLSIDPVKPADFPAEETILALGRQVLESTESWKVGKVFSKGTVQTLSRAKGPGDGAPWHCRISEHTKEDATFDEFWSKIGVNKAENEKEFISAIKKATLVKRISETQSIWTMYYTFPPPVSPRVFTVLQTIHFHELAPRTGLVVSIPVDLSGPGDEDLAKLEEKGTKGRYVSVERLLELDDGTVEWRMATSSTPGGSIPTFITEGSMPGQISADVPHFLKWFHTIRNQGTA
;
A
#
# COMPACT_ATOMS: atom_id res chain seq x y z
N MET A 1 -15.12 -3.32 -18.05
CA MET A 1 -14.19 -4.22 -17.34
C MET A 1 -13.45 -3.37 -16.32
N TYR A 2 -13.38 -3.81 -15.06
CA TYR A 2 -12.68 -3.07 -14.00
C TYR A 2 -11.17 -3.19 -14.18
N GLN A 3 -10.42 -2.16 -13.78
CA GLN A 3 -8.96 -2.17 -13.72
C GLN A 3 -8.48 -1.44 -12.46
N LEU A 4 -7.32 -1.83 -11.95
CA LEU A 4 -6.69 -1.16 -10.82
C LEU A 4 -6.22 0.24 -11.24
N SER A 5 -6.78 1.28 -10.62
CA SER A 5 -6.46 2.68 -10.90
C SER A 5 -6.74 3.55 -9.68
N ILE A 6 -6.41 4.83 -9.76
CA ILE A 6 -6.74 5.80 -8.71
C ILE A 6 -8.21 6.24 -8.71
N ASP A 7 -9.04 5.73 -9.62
CA ASP A 7 -10.47 6.02 -9.65
C ASP A 7 -11.17 5.26 -8.52
N PRO A 8 -11.86 5.97 -7.61
CA PRO A 8 -12.42 5.34 -6.43
C PRO A 8 -13.68 4.54 -6.77
N VAL A 9 -13.89 3.43 -6.07
CA VAL A 9 -15.04 2.55 -6.24
C VAL A 9 -15.97 2.69 -5.05
N LYS A 10 -17.28 2.69 -5.29
CA LYS A 10 -18.26 2.69 -4.20
C LYS A 10 -18.37 1.29 -3.58
N PRO A 11 -18.68 1.17 -2.28
CA PRO A 11 -18.85 -0.13 -1.63
C PRO A 11 -19.82 -1.09 -2.33
N ALA A 12 -20.91 -0.58 -2.92
CA ALA A 12 -21.88 -1.38 -3.66
C ALA A 12 -21.35 -1.91 -5.01
N ASP A 13 -20.30 -1.29 -5.55
CA ASP A 13 -19.75 -1.55 -6.89
C ASP A 13 -18.39 -2.27 -6.81
N PHE A 14 -18.00 -2.77 -5.64
CA PHE A 14 -16.72 -3.45 -5.50
C PHE A 14 -16.63 -4.67 -6.45
N PRO A 15 -15.53 -4.82 -7.19
CA PRO A 15 -15.29 -6.02 -7.98
C PRO A 15 -15.17 -7.25 -7.07
N ALA A 16 -15.40 -8.43 -7.63
CA ALA A 16 -15.17 -9.68 -6.92
C ALA A 16 -13.71 -9.78 -6.43
N GLU A 17 -13.51 -10.41 -5.27
CA GLU A 17 -12.20 -10.57 -4.62
C GLU A 17 -11.17 -11.21 -5.57
N GLU A 18 -11.56 -12.27 -6.28
CA GLU A 18 -10.70 -12.97 -7.23
C GLU A 18 -10.27 -12.06 -8.38
N THR A 19 -11.14 -11.13 -8.80
CA THR A 19 -10.81 -10.14 -9.83
C THR A 19 -9.78 -9.15 -9.32
N ILE A 20 -9.95 -8.64 -8.10
CA ILE A 20 -9.00 -7.71 -7.47
C ILE A 20 -7.62 -8.39 -7.34
N LEU A 21 -7.58 -9.63 -6.85
CA LEU A 21 -6.34 -10.39 -6.68
C LEU A 21 -5.68 -10.71 -8.01
N ALA A 22 -6.44 -11.12 -9.03
CA ALA A 22 -5.91 -11.40 -10.37
C ALA A 22 -5.29 -10.14 -11.01
N LEU A 23 -5.98 -8.99 -10.93
CA LEU A 23 -5.43 -7.72 -11.41
C LEU A 23 -4.19 -7.29 -10.61
N GLY A 24 -4.16 -7.54 -9.31
CA GLY A 24 -3.00 -7.29 -8.47
C GLY A 24 -1.77 -8.07 -8.96
N ARG A 25 -1.93 -9.37 -9.22
CA ARG A 25 -0.86 -10.21 -9.79
C ARG A 25 -0.37 -9.68 -11.13
N GLN A 26 -1.29 -9.31 -12.04
CA GLN A 26 -0.93 -8.72 -13.33
C GLN A 26 -0.11 -7.43 -13.20
N VAL A 27 -0.45 -6.56 -12.24
CA VAL A 27 0.35 -5.35 -11.97
C VAL A 27 1.77 -5.74 -11.56
N LEU A 28 1.92 -6.68 -10.62
CA LEU A 28 3.23 -7.13 -10.13
C LEU A 28 4.07 -7.82 -11.20
N GLU A 29 3.46 -8.68 -12.03
CA GLU A 29 4.13 -9.30 -13.18
C GLU A 29 4.61 -8.23 -14.16
N SER A 30 3.78 -7.21 -14.41
CA SER A 30 4.16 -6.13 -15.33
C SER A 30 5.38 -5.34 -14.86
N THR A 31 5.68 -5.30 -13.54
CA THR A 31 6.79 -4.49 -13.01
C THR A 31 8.16 -4.94 -13.51
N GLU A 32 8.28 -6.18 -13.96
CA GLU A 32 9.53 -6.72 -14.55
C GLU A 32 9.95 -5.98 -15.82
N SER A 33 8.99 -5.38 -16.52
CA SER A 33 9.22 -4.59 -17.73
C SER A 33 9.34 -3.08 -17.48
N TRP A 34 9.20 -2.63 -16.23
CA TRP A 34 9.17 -1.20 -15.91
C TRP A 34 10.56 -0.58 -15.96
N LYS A 35 10.61 0.75 -16.14
CA LYS A 35 11.87 1.49 -16.15
C LYS A 35 12.53 1.40 -14.78
N VAL A 36 13.74 0.85 -14.76
CA VAL A 36 14.59 0.80 -13.56
C VAL A 36 14.95 2.22 -13.10
N GLY A 37 14.68 2.48 -11.83
CA GLY A 37 14.91 3.74 -11.14
C GLY A 37 16.15 3.71 -10.24
N LYS A 38 16.18 4.66 -9.30
CA LYS A 38 17.28 4.78 -8.32
C LYS A 38 17.23 3.65 -7.30
N VAL A 39 18.39 3.33 -6.74
CA VAL A 39 18.54 2.46 -5.58
C VAL A 39 18.64 3.31 -4.32
N PHE A 40 17.95 2.90 -3.26
CA PHE A 40 17.91 3.58 -1.96
C PHE A 40 18.42 2.65 -0.85
N SER A 41 18.49 3.19 0.38
CA SER A 41 18.81 2.41 1.59
C SER A 41 20.11 1.62 1.48
N LYS A 42 21.18 2.27 0.98
CA LYS A 42 22.52 1.68 0.81
C LYS A 42 22.56 0.41 -0.08
N GLY A 43 21.63 0.27 -1.02
CA GLY A 43 21.61 -0.87 -1.94
C GLY A 43 20.40 -1.78 -1.76
N THR A 44 19.69 -1.69 -0.64
CA THR A 44 18.62 -2.64 -0.27
C THR A 44 17.32 -2.47 -1.05
N VAL A 45 17.03 -1.26 -1.54
CA VAL A 45 15.72 -0.97 -2.16
C VAL A 45 15.90 -0.49 -3.60
N GLN A 46 15.49 -1.30 -4.57
CA GLN A 46 15.44 -0.95 -5.99
C GLN A 46 14.09 -0.31 -6.32
N THR A 47 14.07 0.81 -7.04
CA THR A 47 12.83 1.41 -7.55
C THR A 47 12.61 1.13 -9.03
N LEU A 48 11.36 1.08 -9.43
CA LEU A 48 10.87 0.86 -10.79
C LEU A 48 9.75 1.86 -11.05
N SER A 49 9.50 2.20 -12.31
CA SER A 49 8.38 3.06 -12.66
C SER A 49 7.89 2.84 -14.09
N ARG A 50 6.61 3.12 -14.33
CA ARG A 50 6.08 3.31 -15.67
C ARG A 50 5.25 4.58 -15.73
N ALA A 51 5.26 5.24 -16.89
CA ALA A 51 4.37 6.37 -17.15
C ALA A 51 2.91 5.91 -17.09
N LYS A 52 1.99 6.87 -16.88
CA LYS A 52 0.55 6.57 -16.88
C LYS A 52 0.12 5.96 -18.23
N GLY A 53 -0.51 4.80 -18.18
CA GLY A 53 -1.21 4.20 -19.30
C GLY A 53 -2.67 4.63 -19.36
N PRO A 54 -3.42 4.13 -20.37
CA PRO A 54 -4.86 4.36 -20.47
C PRO A 54 -5.61 3.92 -19.20
N GLY A 55 -6.24 4.90 -18.54
CA GLY A 55 -7.10 4.70 -17.37
C GLY A 55 -6.39 4.37 -16.04
N ASP A 56 -5.06 4.44 -15.95
CA ASP A 56 -4.36 4.36 -14.66
C ASP A 56 -4.67 5.57 -13.75
N GLY A 57 -4.95 6.71 -14.37
CA GLY A 57 -5.15 8.02 -13.74
C GLY A 57 -3.85 8.73 -13.34
N ALA A 58 -2.84 8.00 -12.85
CA ALA A 58 -1.51 8.51 -12.52
C ALA A 58 -0.40 7.52 -12.91
N PRO A 59 0.89 7.95 -12.98
CA PRO A 59 2.00 7.02 -13.17
C PRO A 59 2.06 5.96 -12.07
N TRP A 60 2.74 4.85 -12.37
CA TRP A 60 2.99 3.80 -11.39
C TRP A 60 4.44 3.83 -10.94
N HIS A 61 4.62 3.64 -9.64
CA HIS A 61 5.91 3.51 -8.99
C HIS A 61 5.96 2.19 -8.25
N CYS A 62 7.11 1.52 -8.30
CA CYS A 62 7.32 0.28 -7.61
C CYS A 62 8.65 0.33 -6.86
N ARG A 63 8.70 -0.42 -5.76
CA ARG A 63 9.94 -0.74 -5.06
C ARG A 63 10.01 -2.23 -4.76
N ILE A 64 11.23 -2.74 -4.78
CA ILE A 64 11.58 -4.13 -4.46
C ILE A 64 12.69 -4.08 -3.41
N SER A 65 12.58 -4.91 -2.39
CA SER A 65 13.63 -5.15 -1.41
C SER A 65 13.65 -6.62 -1.02
N GLU A 66 14.83 -7.13 -0.68
CA GLU A 66 15.03 -8.50 -0.20
C GLU A 66 15.58 -8.46 1.22
N HIS A 67 15.10 -9.38 2.04
CA HIS A 67 15.30 -9.36 3.49
C HIS A 67 15.68 -10.74 4.01
N THR A 68 16.75 -10.79 4.81
CA THR A 68 17.12 -12.01 5.53
C THR A 68 16.29 -12.13 6.81
N LYS A 69 16.36 -13.28 7.49
CA LYS A 69 15.68 -13.52 8.78
C LYS A 69 16.10 -12.56 9.90
N GLU A 70 17.28 -11.96 9.79
CA GLU A 70 17.76 -10.93 10.71
C GLU A 70 16.92 -9.65 10.59
N ASP A 71 16.47 -9.32 9.38
CA ASP A 71 15.49 -8.24 9.15
C ASP A 71 14.12 -8.65 9.67
N ALA A 72 13.51 -9.68 9.07
CA ALA A 72 12.28 -10.33 9.50
C ALA A 72 12.04 -11.62 8.70
N THR A 73 11.41 -12.62 9.32
CA THR A 73 10.93 -13.83 8.62
C THR A 73 9.68 -13.52 7.78
N PHE A 74 9.29 -14.45 6.90
CA PHE A 74 8.04 -14.31 6.12
C PHE A 74 6.83 -14.12 7.04
N ASP A 75 6.71 -14.93 8.10
CA ASP A 75 5.61 -14.86 9.06
C ASP A 75 5.58 -13.53 9.81
N GLU A 76 6.76 -13.03 10.19
CA GLU A 76 6.89 -11.73 10.86
C GLU A 76 6.44 -10.60 9.93
N PHE A 77 6.87 -10.60 8.67
CA PHE A 77 6.40 -9.64 7.67
C PHE A 77 4.88 -9.75 7.45
N TRP A 78 4.37 -10.96 7.22
CA TRP A 78 2.95 -11.18 6.94
C TRP A 78 2.06 -10.74 8.12
N SER A 79 2.50 -10.98 9.35
CA SER A 79 1.79 -10.55 10.56
C SER A 79 1.62 -9.03 10.68
N LYS A 80 2.43 -8.25 9.96
CA LYS A 80 2.39 -6.77 10.00
C LYS A 80 1.87 -6.14 8.72
N ILE A 81 2.11 -6.78 7.57
CA ILE A 81 1.74 -6.26 6.25
C ILE A 81 0.44 -6.88 5.76
N GLY A 82 0.21 -8.18 6.01
CA GLY A 82 -1.03 -8.87 5.66
C GLY A 82 -2.12 -8.73 6.72
N VAL A 83 -1.76 -8.43 7.97
CA VAL A 83 -2.70 -8.31 9.09
C VAL A 83 -2.61 -6.91 9.69
N ASN A 84 -3.77 -6.22 9.81
CA ASN A 84 -3.89 -4.87 10.39
C ASN A 84 -2.91 -3.84 9.79
N LYS A 85 -2.66 -3.94 8.48
CA LYS A 85 -1.68 -3.11 7.75
C LYS A 85 -1.79 -1.62 8.07
N ALA A 86 -2.99 -1.05 7.97
CA ALA A 86 -3.21 0.37 8.20
C ALA A 86 -2.86 0.81 9.64
N GLU A 87 -3.11 -0.04 10.64
CA GLU A 87 -2.75 0.24 12.03
C GLU A 87 -1.24 0.18 12.23
N ASN A 88 -0.58 -0.84 11.66
CA ASN A 88 0.88 -0.98 11.74
C ASN A 88 1.59 0.17 11.02
N GLU A 89 1.11 0.56 9.83
CA GLU A 89 1.67 1.68 9.06
C GLU A 89 1.65 3.00 9.84
N LYS A 90 0.61 3.25 10.64
CA LYS A 90 0.55 4.43 11.52
C LYS A 90 1.71 4.48 12.53
N GLU A 91 2.27 3.34 12.92
CA GLU A 91 3.36 3.28 13.89
C GLU A 91 4.74 3.61 13.29
N PHE A 92 4.94 3.38 11.98
CA PHE A 92 6.24 3.63 11.32
C PHE A 92 6.21 4.70 10.22
N ILE A 93 5.04 5.08 9.70
CA ILE A 93 4.86 6.17 8.75
C ILE A 93 4.39 7.41 9.52
N SER A 94 5.34 8.27 9.87
CA SER A 94 5.08 9.46 10.71
C SER A 94 4.04 10.43 10.15
N ALA A 95 3.78 10.41 8.84
CA ALA A 95 2.75 11.23 8.21
C ALA A 95 1.33 10.76 8.55
N ILE A 96 1.13 9.47 8.83
CA ILE A 96 -0.17 8.91 9.21
C ILE A 96 -0.42 9.23 10.69
N LYS A 97 -1.45 10.03 10.96
CA LYS A 97 -1.82 10.42 12.32
C LYS A 97 -2.96 9.61 12.89
N LYS A 98 -3.77 9.01 12.03
CA LYS A 98 -4.88 8.15 12.42
C LYS A 98 -5.14 7.12 11.33
N ALA A 99 -5.39 5.88 11.75
CA ALA A 99 -5.96 4.82 10.94
C ALA A 99 -7.27 4.39 11.61
N THR A 100 -8.32 4.17 10.82
CA THR A 100 -9.63 3.79 11.35
C THR A 100 -10.25 2.74 10.45
N LEU A 101 -10.63 1.60 11.05
CA LEU A 101 -11.41 0.58 10.38
C LEU A 101 -12.81 1.14 10.14
N VAL A 102 -13.14 1.35 8.88
CA VAL A 102 -14.47 1.86 8.46
C VAL A 102 -15.48 0.73 8.47
N LYS A 103 -15.11 -0.42 7.88
CA LYS A 103 -15.98 -1.59 7.78
C LYS A 103 -15.17 -2.84 7.52
N ARG A 104 -15.45 -3.92 8.26
CA ARG A 104 -14.99 -5.27 7.89
C ARG A 104 -16.04 -5.92 7.00
N ILE A 105 -15.62 -6.40 5.83
CA ILE A 105 -16.49 -7.05 4.84
C ILE A 105 -16.40 -8.57 4.99
N SER A 106 -15.17 -9.09 5.11
CA SER A 106 -14.86 -10.49 5.36
C SER A 106 -13.58 -10.60 6.23
N GLU A 107 -13.06 -11.81 6.39
CA GLU A 107 -11.74 -12.02 6.98
C GLU A 107 -10.61 -11.45 6.11
N THR A 108 -10.81 -11.47 4.79
CA THR A 108 -9.83 -11.05 3.77
C THR A 108 -10.07 -9.64 3.23
N GLN A 109 -11.23 -9.03 3.51
CA GLN A 109 -11.59 -7.71 2.99
C GLN A 109 -12.05 -6.74 4.08
N SER A 110 -11.44 -5.56 4.10
CA SER A 110 -11.81 -4.48 5.02
C SER A 110 -11.57 -3.09 4.42
N ILE A 111 -12.42 -2.13 4.77
CA ILE A 111 -12.29 -0.72 4.40
C ILE A 111 -11.58 0.02 5.53
N TRP A 112 -10.53 0.74 5.21
CA TRP A 112 -9.77 1.57 6.12
C TRP A 112 -9.72 3.01 5.65
N THR A 113 -9.76 3.95 6.58
CA THR A 113 -9.48 5.37 6.31
C THR A 113 -8.25 5.81 7.10
N MET A 114 -7.34 6.49 6.42
CA MET A 114 -6.08 6.97 6.97
C MET A 114 -5.96 8.48 6.80
N TYR A 115 -5.66 9.16 7.90
CA TYR A 115 -5.50 10.61 7.96
C TYR A 115 -4.02 10.97 7.99
N TYR A 116 -3.57 11.70 6.96
CA TYR A 116 -2.20 12.12 6.76
C TYR A 116 -2.05 13.60 7.02
N THR A 117 -0.97 13.98 7.70
CA THR A 117 -0.54 15.37 7.83
C THR A 117 0.83 15.54 7.19
N PHE A 118 1.02 16.67 6.51
CA PHE A 118 2.28 17.05 5.90
C PHE A 118 2.75 18.38 6.48
N PRO A 119 4.05 18.71 6.36
CA PRO A 119 4.53 20.04 6.70
C PRO A 119 3.75 21.13 5.93
N PRO A 120 3.43 22.26 6.57
CA PRO A 120 2.83 23.41 5.88
C PRO A 120 3.67 23.81 4.64
N PRO A 121 3.02 24.24 3.54
CA PRO A 121 1.62 24.64 3.39
C PRO A 121 0.66 23.51 2.93
N VAL A 122 1.09 22.25 2.96
CA VAL A 122 0.32 21.13 2.44
C VAL A 122 -0.77 20.73 3.45
N SER A 123 -2.04 20.97 3.12
CA SER A 123 -3.19 20.56 3.96
C SER A 123 -3.21 19.06 4.33
N PRO A 124 -3.95 18.65 5.35
CA PRO A 124 -4.12 17.23 5.64
C PRO A 124 -4.84 16.47 4.52
N ARG A 125 -4.46 15.20 4.32
CA ARG A 125 -5.08 14.29 3.34
C ARG A 125 -5.79 13.14 4.02
N VAL A 126 -6.84 12.65 3.37
CA VAL A 126 -7.56 11.46 3.77
C VAL A 126 -7.52 10.46 2.62
N PHE A 127 -7.04 9.26 2.91
CA PHE A 127 -7.04 8.14 1.97
C PHE A 127 -7.93 7.04 2.54
N THR A 128 -8.99 6.69 1.80
CA THR A 128 -9.91 5.62 2.18
C THR A 128 -9.80 4.52 1.14
N VAL A 129 -9.50 3.30 1.59
CA VAL A 129 -9.21 2.17 0.72
C VAL A 129 -9.89 0.89 1.18
N LEU A 130 -10.27 0.05 0.23
CA LEU A 130 -10.58 -1.35 0.45
C LEU A 130 -9.25 -2.11 0.39
N GLN A 131 -8.90 -2.79 1.46
CA GLN A 131 -7.78 -3.73 1.52
C GLN A 131 -8.31 -5.15 1.33
N THR A 132 -7.81 -5.84 0.31
CA THR A 132 -8.04 -7.25 0.03
C THR A 132 -6.73 -8.01 0.23
N ILE A 133 -6.75 -9.04 1.07
CA ILE A 133 -5.55 -9.84 1.38
C ILE A 133 -5.73 -11.27 0.89
N HIS A 134 -4.62 -11.89 0.49
CA HIS A 134 -4.59 -13.31 0.14
C HIS A 134 -3.27 -13.90 0.59
N PHE A 135 -3.33 -15.04 1.25
CA PHE A 135 -2.15 -15.78 1.68
C PHE A 135 -2.15 -17.17 1.04
N HIS A 136 -1.06 -17.48 0.34
CA HIS A 136 -0.78 -18.79 -0.22
C HIS A 136 0.27 -19.49 0.64
N GLU A 137 -0.15 -20.54 1.34
CA GLU A 137 0.69 -21.28 2.30
C GLU A 137 1.67 -22.26 1.65
N LEU A 138 1.41 -22.70 0.41
CA LEU A 138 2.28 -23.64 -0.28
C LEU A 138 3.49 -22.91 -0.88
N ALA A 139 4.63 -23.60 -0.90
CA ALA A 139 5.88 -23.05 -1.43
C ALA A 139 5.78 -22.76 -2.95
N PRO A 140 6.30 -21.62 -3.43
CA PRO A 140 6.84 -20.52 -2.62
C PRO A 140 5.71 -19.75 -1.89
N ARG A 141 5.86 -19.58 -0.57
CA ARG A 141 4.86 -18.90 0.25
C ARG A 141 4.70 -17.48 -0.25
N THR A 142 3.44 -17.10 -0.52
CA THR A 142 3.14 -15.81 -1.12
C THR A 142 2.03 -15.10 -0.37
N GLY A 143 2.31 -13.89 0.10
CA GLY A 143 1.31 -12.98 0.67
C GLY A 143 1.01 -11.87 -0.31
N LEU A 144 -0.26 -11.55 -0.56
CA LEU A 144 -0.69 -10.48 -1.47
C LEU A 144 -1.63 -9.53 -0.72
N VAL A 145 -1.42 -8.23 -0.87
CA VAL A 145 -2.31 -7.18 -0.37
C VAL A 145 -2.61 -6.22 -1.50
N VAL A 146 -3.89 -6.05 -1.84
CA VAL A 146 -4.35 -5.10 -2.85
C VAL A 146 -5.20 -4.05 -2.16
N SER A 147 -4.82 -2.78 -2.29
CA SER A 147 -5.59 -1.63 -1.79
C SER A 147 -6.17 -0.87 -2.96
N ILE A 148 -7.49 -0.69 -3.00
CA ILE A 148 -8.18 0.14 -4.02
C ILE A 148 -8.87 1.33 -3.36
N PRO A 149 -8.91 2.51 -4.00
CA PRO A 149 -9.52 3.70 -3.40
C PRO A 149 -11.05 3.54 -3.33
N VAL A 150 -11.65 4.04 -2.26
CA VAL A 150 -13.10 3.92 -1.99
C VAL A 150 -13.77 5.29 -2.03
N ASP A 151 -14.94 5.35 -2.66
CA ASP A 151 -15.83 6.50 -2.64
C ASP A 151 -17.00 6.25 -1.67
N LEU A 152 -17.02 6.97 -0.55
CA LEU A 152 -18.09 6.93 0.45
C LEU A 152 -19.12 8.06 0.29
N SER A 153 -19.12 8.76 -0.85
CA SER A 153 -20.13 9.80 -1.14
C SER A 153 -21.44 9.26 -1.71
N GLY A 154 -21.54 7.93 -1.87
CA GLY A 154 -22.73 7.26 -2.38
C GLY A 154 -23.91 7.29 -1.39
N PRO A 155 -25.17 7.24 -1.88
CA PRO A 155 -26.33 7.07 -1.02
C PRO A 155 -26.23 5.78 -0.19
N GLY A 156 -26.43 5.87 1.13
CA GLY A 156 -26.35 4.74 2.05
C GLY A 156 -24.98 4.54 2.72
N ASP A 157 -23.94 5.29 2.31
CA ASP A 157 -22.60 5.26 2.90
C ASP A 157 -22.36 6.40 3.90
N GLU A 158 -23.38 7.20 4.24
CA GLU A 158 -23.23 8.43 5.02
C GLU A 158 -22.65 8.17 6.42
N ASP A 159 -23.02 7.06 7.06
CA ASP A 159 -22.48 6.68 8.36
C ASP A 159 -21.02 6.22 8.27
N LEU A 160 -20.62 5.60 7.16
CA LEU A 160 -19.23 5.23 6.90
C LEU A 160 -18.39 6.48 6.63
N ALA A 161 -18.91 7.43 5.85
CA ALA A 161 -18.25 8.69 5.55
C ALA A 161 -17.95 9.54 6.80
N LYS A 162 -18.79 9.46 7.84
CA LYS A 162 -18.56 10.15 9.13
C LYS A 162 -17.32 9.65 9.88
N LEU A 163 -16.81 8.46 9.56
CA LEU A 163 -15.58 7.92 10.15
C LEU A 163 -14.32 8.53 9.52
N GLU A 164 -14.45 9.20 8.38
CA GLU A 164 -13.35 9.90 7.73
C GLU A 164 -13.03 11.21 8.45
N GLU A 165 -11.75 11.48 8.65
CA GLU A 165 -11.30 12.77 9.16
C GLU A 165 -11.55 13.90 8.14
N LYS A 166 -11.49 15.15 8.61
CA LYS A 166 -11.57 16.32 7.72
C LYS A 166 -10.23 16.52 7.01
N GLY A 167 -10.22 16.44 5.68
CA GLY A 167 -9.03 16.69 4.87
C GLY A 167 -9.31 16.62 3.38
N THR A 168 -8.32 16.98 2.56
CA THR A 168 -8.40 16.81 1.10
C THR A 168 -8.36 15.33 0.77
N LYS A 169 -9.27 14.84 -0.09
CA LYS A 169 -9.26 13.43 -0.52
C LYS A 169 -8.04 13.16 -1.40
N GLY A 170 -7.13 12.35 -0.88
CA GLY A 170 -6.11 11.68 -1.68
C GLY A 170 -6.65 10.33 -2.14
N ARG A 171 -6.08 9.80 -3.21
CA ARG A 171 -6.43 8.47 -3.74
C ARG A 171 -5.16 7.73 -4.07
N TYR A 172 -5.14 6.44 -3.74
CA TYR A 172 -4.11 5.55 -4.25
C TYR A 172 -4.70 4.17 -4.48
N VAL A 173 -4.07 3.48 -5.41
CA VAL A 173 -4.17 2.03 -5.57
C VAL A 173 -2.79 1.45 -5.31
N SER A 174 -2.71 0.38 -4.53
CA SER A 174 -1.44 -0.30 -4.28
C SER A 174 -1.59 -1.81 -4.32
N VAL A 175 -0.49 -2.47 -4.69
CA VAL A 175 -0.35 -3.92 -4.68
C VAL A 175 0.97 -4.26 -4.00
N GLU A 176 0.92 -5.09 -2.97
CA GLU A 176 2.07 -5.53 -2.20
C GLU A 176 2.18 -7.05 -2.17
N ARG A 177 3.38 -7.57 -2.42
CA ARG A 177 3.69 -9.00 -2.38
C ARG A 177 4.81 -9.31 -1.39
N LEU A 178 4.46 -10.17 -0.44
CA LEU A 178 5.25 -11.16 0.28
C LEU A 178 5.71 -12.31 -0.61
N LEU A 179 6.99 -12.54 -0.89
CA LEU A 179 7.44 -13.79 -1.53
C LEU A 179 8.61 -14.40 -0.76
N GLU A 180 8.45 -15.63 -0.26
CA GLU A 180 9.53 -16.42 0.30
C GLU A 180 10.37 -17.05 -0.83
N LEU A 181 11.67 -16.77 -0.85
CA LEU A 181 12.61 -17.25 -1.86
C LEU A 181 13.26 -18.58 -1.43
N ASP A 182 13.85 -19.29 -2.40
CA ASP A 182 14.45 -20.61 -2.19
C ASP A 182 15.62 -20.60 -1.17
N ASP A 183 16.27 -19.45 -0.99
CA ASP A 183 17.36 -19.26 -0.03
C ASP A 183 16.87 -18.86 1.38
N GLY A 184 15.55 -18.80 1.58
CA GLY A 184 14.90 -18.42 2.83
C GLY A 184 14.82 -16.91 3.08
N THR A 185 15.24 -16.08 2.13
CA THR A 185 14.99 -14.64 2.18
C THR A 185 13.56 -14.29 1.75
N VAL A 186 13.12 -13.07 2.06
CA VAL A 186 11.79 -12.57 1.71
C VAL A 186 11.94 -11.38 0.76
N GLU A 187 11.41 -11.52 -0.46
CA GLU A 187 11.21 -10.39 -1.37
C GLU A 187 9.95 -9.63 -0.96
N TRP A 188 10.08 -8.34 -0.66
CA TRP A 188 8.97 -7.42 -0.50
C TRP A 188 8.86 -6.50 -1.72
N ARG A 189 7.85 -6.73 -2.54
CA ARG A 189 7.53 -5.90 -3.70
C ARG A 189 6.29 -5.07 -3.43
N MET A 190 6.34 -3.77 -3.71
CA MET A 190 5.18 -2.89 -3.66
C MET A 190 5.09 -2.07 -4.95
N ALA A 191 3.92 -2.01 -5.55
CA ALA A 191 3.59 -1.12 -6.65
C ALA A 191 2.41 -0.23 -6.27
N THR A 192 2.50 1.06 -6.56
CA THR A 192 1.45 2.03 -6.23
C THR A 192 1.29 3.07 -7.33
N SER A 193 0.05 3.52 -7.50
CA SER A 193 -0.31 4.72 -8.25
C SER A 193 -1.15 5.60 -7.35
N SER A 194 -0.84 6.90 -7.29
CA SER A 194 -1.46 7.79 -6.33
C SER A 194 -1.62 9.22 -6.83
N THR A 195 -2.57 9.92 -6.22
CA THR A 195 -2.72 11.37 -6.33
C THR A 195 -3.04 11.95 -4.94
N PRO A 196 -2.38 13.03 -4.50
CA PRO A 196 -2.71 13.68 -3.24
C PRO A 196 -4.00 14.51 -3.30
N GLY A 197 -4.61 14.63 -4.49
CA GLY A 197 -5.77 15.48 -4.74
C GLY A 197 -5.49 16.98 -4.57
N GLY A 198 -6.53 17.78 -4.75
CA GLY A 198 -6.44 19.25 -4.72
C GLY A 198 -5.57 19.82 -5.84
N SER A 199 -4.97 20.99 -5.61
CA SER A 199 -4.24 21.76 -6.62
C SER A 199 -2.71 21.59 -6.57
N ILE A 200 -2.20 20.45 -6.08
CA ILE A 200 -0.76 20.19 -6.06
C ILE A 200 -0.30 19.82 -7.47
N PRO A 201 0.70 20.51 -8.06
CA PRO A 201 1.27 20.12 -9.35
C PRO A 201 1.85 18.70 -9.32
N THR A 202 1.41 17.85 -10.24
CA THR A 202 1.75 16.42 -10.28
C THR A 202 3.26 16.15 -10.38
N PHE A 203 4.03 17.03 -11.04
CA PHE A 203 5.48 16.87 -11.16
C PHE A 203 6.21 16.94 -9.79
N ILE A 204 5.65 17.70 -8.83
CA ILE A 204 6.23 17.82 -7.48
C ILE A 204 6.08 16.50 -6.73
N THR A 205 4.92 15.85 -6.88
CA THR A 205 4.64 14.57 -6.23
C THR A 205 5.37 13.44 -6.94
N GLU A 206 5.40 13.41 -8.27
CA GLU A 206 6.04 12.35 -9.06
C GLU A 206 7.55 12.24 -8.80
N GLY A 207 8.26 13.37 -8.73
CA GLY A 207 9.70 13.37 -8.48
C GLY A 207 10.11 12.81 -7.11
N SER A 208 9.23 12.94 -6.10
CA SER A 208 9.48 12.43 -4.75
C SER A 208 9.01 10.99 -4.53
N MET A 209 8.10 10.48 -5.37
CA MET A 209 7.48 9.16 -5.17
C MET A 209 8.48 8.03 -4.94
N PRO A 210 9.55 7.84 -5.76
CA PRO A 210 10.50 6.75 -5.54
C PRO A 210 11.19 6.81 -4.18
N GLY A 211 11.52 8.01 -3.70
CA GLY A 211 12.16 8.21 -2.40
C GLY A 211 11.19 7.94 -1.23
N GLN A 212 9.94 8.38 -1.37
CA GLN A 212 8.90 8.17 -0.35
C GLN A 212 8.61 6.67 -0.16
N ILE A 213 8.30 5.95 -1.24
CA ILE A 213 7.97 4.51 -1.15
C ILE A 213 9.16 3.65 -0.71
N SER A 214 10.39 4.13 -0.96
CA SER A 214 11.61 3.43 -0.53
C SER A 214 11.92 3.66 0.95
N ALA A 215 11.52 4.80 1.51
CA ALA A 215 11.73 5.12 2.92
C ALA A 215 10.86 4.25 3.85
N ASP A 216 9.75 3.72 3.36
CA ASP A 216 8.86 2.85 4.14
C ASP A 216 9.57 1.57 4.61
N VAL A 217 10.53 1.05 3.84
CA VAL A 217 11.28 -0.17 4.20
C VAL A 217 12.12 0.01 5.46
N PRO A 218 13.09 0.95 5.51
CA PRO A 218 13.88 1.16 6.72
C PRO A 218 13.03 1.68 7.89
N HIS A 219 11.93 2.40 7.64
CA HIS A 219 11.00 2.79 8.70
C HIS A 219 10.30 1.58 9.33
N PHE A 220 9.77 0.68 8.49
CA PHE A 220 9.18 -0.58 8.93
C PHE A 220 10.20 -1.40 9.73
N LEU A 221 11.38 -1.67 9.17
CA LEU A 221 12.39 -2.50 9.84
C LEU A 221 12.81 -1.90 11.19
N LYS A 222 13.03 -0.59 11.24
CA LYS A 222 13.37 0.12 12.49
C LYS A 222 12.27 -0.06 13.54
N TRP A 223 11.00 0.14 13.18
CA TRP A 223 9.89 -0.06 14.11
C TRP A 223 9.70 -1.53 14.48
N PHE A 224 9.80 -2.43 13.52
CA PHE A 224 9.62 -3.84 13.75
C PHE A 224 10.67 -4.38 14.74
N HIS A 225 11.92 -3.97 14.60
CA HIS A 225 12.99 -4.35 15.54
C HIS A 225 12.77 -3.84 16.96
N THR A 226 12.10 -2.70 17.16
CA THR A 226 11.79 -2.25 18.53
C THR A 226 10.78 -3.15 19.21
N ILE A 227 9.76 -3.63 18.49
CA ILE A 227 8.73 -4.50 19.05
C ILE A 227 9.14 -5.98 19.08
N ARG A 228 9.96 -6.44 18.13
CA ARG A 228 10.50 -7.81 18.07
C ARG A 228 11.32 -8.11 19.33
N ASN A 229 12.17 -7.17 19.72
CA ASN A 229 13.03 -7.30 20.90
C ASN A 229 12.26 -7.22 22.23
N GLN A 230 11.09 -6.58 22.25
CA GLN A 230 10.23 -6.50 23.44
C GLN A 230 9.46 -7.79 23.70
N GLY A 231 9.16 -8.58 22.65
CA GLY A 231 8.50 -9.88 22.78
C GLY A 231 9.42 -11.03 23.22
N THR A 232 10.73 -10.80 23.26
CA THR A 232 11.76 -11.76 23.69
C THR A 232 12.31 -11.47 25.10
N ALA A 233 11.74 -10.49 25.81
CA ALA A 233 12.13 -10.10 27.17
C ALA A 233 11.17 -10.66 28.23
#